data_AF-A0A1R3GKG3-F1
#
_entry.id   AF-A0A1R3GKG3-F1
#
_cell.length_a   1.000
_cell.length_b   1.000
_cell.length_c   1.000
_cell.angle_alpha   90.00
_cell.angle_beta   90.00
_cell.angle_gamma   90.00
#
_symmetry.space_group_name_H-M   'P 1'
#
loop_
_entity.id
_entity.type
_entity.pdbx_description
1 polymer ?
#
loop_
_entity_poly.entity_id
_entity_poly.type
_entity_poly.pdbx_seq_one_letter_code
_entity_poly.pdbx_strand_id
1 'polypeptide(L)'
;MGNFHTSRCKINEGSMKDSYSAYDRISAVLTRISEELPDVPLFLSLHNLCATLKCTSPSAVIFRSAMINAGYRSSGTHMNPLGLKSDAPMDVIWDIMRCWANFARVVASLGKAQAKKVARFLPNPERHLGPKLRAGCQITSKLIIALLGIEAVNGHMNHQKTENAENANTES
;
A
#
# COMPACT_ATOMS: atom_id res chain seq x y z
N MET A 1 2.52 -29.53 -31.20
CA MET A 1 2.33 -28.54 -30.12
C MET A 1 1.02 -28.91 -29.43
N GLY A 2 1.12 -29.64 -28.31
CA GLY A 2 -0.04 -30.25 -27.66
C GLY A 2 -0.84 -29.21 -26.88
N ASN A 3 -2.06 -28.95 -27.31
CA ASN A 3 -3.02 -28.18 -26.53
C ASN A 3 -3.44 -29.05 -25.33
N PHE A 4 -2.92 -28.76 -24.15
CA PHE A 4 -3.46 -29.30 -22.90
C PHE A 4 -4.84 -28.66 -22.69
N HIS A 5 -5.87 -29.28 -23.24
CA HIS A 5 -7.24 -29.04 -22.83
C HIS A 5 -7.34 -29.45 -21.36
N THR A 6 -7.27 -28.48 -20.44
CA THR A 6 -7.42 -28.70 -19.01
C THR A 6 -8.88 -29.01 -18.71
N SER A 7 -9.30 -30.23 -18.99
CA SER A 7 -10.50 -30.83 -18.43
C SER A 7 -10.40 -30.70 -16.92
N ARG A 8 -11.22 -29.86 -16.31
CA ARG A 8 -11.29 -29.69 -14.85
C ARG A 8 -11.58 -31.05 -14.22
N CYS A 9 -10.54 -31.75 -13.79
CA CYS A 9 -10.62 -33.05 -13.16
C CYS A 9 -11.31 -32.87 -11.81
N LYS A 10 -12.62 -33.13 -11.78
CA LYS A 10 -13.38 -33.16 -10.53
C LYS A 10 -12.81 -34.28 -9.67
N ILE A 11 -12.25 -33.92 -8.51
CA ILE A 11 -11.78 -34.88 -7.52
C ILE A 11 -13.02 -35.62 -7.01
N ASN A 12 -13.04 -36.95 -7.15
CA ASN A 12 -14.18 -37.77 -6.71
C ASN A 12 -14.09 -37.94 -5.18
N GLU A 13 -14.79 -37.07 -4.43
CA GLU A 13 -14.58 -36.87 -2.98
C GLU A 13 -15.08 -38.01 -2.09
N GLY A 14 -16.04 -38.82 -2.54
CA GLY A 14 -16.75 -39.75 -1.67
C GLY A 14 -16.00 -41.01 -1.25
N SER A 15 -15.08 -41.53 -2.08
CA SER A 15 -14.44 -42.84 -1.85
C SER A 15 -13.00 -42.74 -1.34
N MET A 16 -12.31 -41.63 -1.57
CA MET A 16 -10.87 -41.47 -1.27
C MET A 16 -10.60 -41.02 0.17
N LYS A 17 -11.59 -40.40 0.83
CA LYS A 17 -11.41 -39.77 2.15
C LYS A 17 -11.18 -40.79 3.27
N ASP A 18 -11.82 -41.95 3.19
CA ASP A 18 -11.70 -43.01 4.19
C ASP A 18 -10.40 -43.82 4.04
N SER A 19 -9.74 -43.74 2.88
CA SER A 19 -8.53 -44.52 2.56
C SER A 19 -7.22 -43.84 2.99
N TYR A 20 -7.22 -42.52 3.16
CA TYR A 20 -6.01 -41.75 3.45
C TYR A 20 -6.24 -40.73 4.56
N SER A 21 -5.51 -40.85 5.67
CA SER A 21 -5.53 -39.86 6.75
C SER A 21 -5.04 -38.46 6.31
N ALA A 22 -4.23 -38.41 5.25
CA ALA A 22 -3.71 -37.18 4.65
C ALA A 22 -4.57 -36.65 3.49
N TYR A 23 -5.78 -37.19 3.28
CA TYR A 23 -6.64 -36.84 2.16
C TYR A 23 -6.85 -35.32 2.02
N ASP A 24 -7.13 -34.63 3.13
CA ASP A 24 -7.37 -33.18 3.14
C ASP A 24 -6.16 -32.37 2.66
N ARG A 25 -4.93 -32.87 2.88
CA ARG A 25 -3.71 -32.21 2.37
C ARG A 25 -3.55 -32.45 0.87
N ILE A 26 -3.79 -33.67 0.43
CA ILE A 26 -3.64 -34.07 -0.98
C ILE A 26 -4.69 -33.34 -1.82
N SER A 27 -5.94 -33.31 -1.37
CA SER A 27 -7.02 -32.57 -2.04
C SER A 27 -6.71 -31.08 -2.11
N ALA A 28 -6.22 -30.47 -1.03
CA ALA A 28 -5.82 -29.06 -1.03
C ALA A 28 -4.70 -28.77 -2.04
N VAL A 29 -3.68 -29.62 -2.14
CA VAL A 29 -2.58 -29.48 -3.12
C VAL A 29 -3.11 -29.63 -4.55
N LEU A 30 -3.93 -30.65 -4.82
CA LEU A 30 -4.52 -30.88 -6.14
C LEU A 30 -5.44 -29.74 -6.57
N THR A 31 -6.24 -29.20 -5.65
CA THR A 31 -7.06 -28.00 -5.89
C THR A 31 -6.19 -26.81 -6.28
N ARG A 32 -5.08 -26.57 -5.56
CA ARG A 32 -4.13 -25.51 -5.91
C ARG A 32 -3.48 -25.72 -7.28
N ILE A 33 -3.08 -26.95 -7.60
CA ILE A 33 -2.51 -27.29 -8.92
C ILE A 33 -3.54 -27.06 -10.02
N SER A 34 -4.81 -27.39 -9.77
CA SER A 34 -5.89 -27.19 -10.74
C SER A 34 -6.21 -25.71 -11.02
N GLU A 35 -5.88 -24.81 -10.10
CA GLU A 35 -6.03 -23.35 -10.27
C GLU A 35 -4.80 -22.68 -10.91
N GLU A 36 -3.67 -23.40 -10.96
CA GLU A 36 -2.40 -22.88 -11.47
C GLU A 36 -2.41 -22.79 -13.01
N LEU A 37 -1.78 -21.73 -13.55
CA LEU A 37 -1.61 -21.60 -15.00
C LEU A 37 -0.61 -22.66 -15.52
N PRO A 38 -1.01 -23.53 -16.47
CA PRO A 38 -0.09 -24.46 -17.12
C PRO A 38 0.72 -23.79 -18.25
N ASP A 39 0.29 -22.60 -18.70
CA ASP A 39 0.84 -21.89 -19.87
C ASP A 39 2.27 -21.38 -19.63
N VAL A 40 2.63 -21.09 -18.38
CA VAL A 40 3.93 -20.50 -18.00
C VAL A 40 4.73 -21.49 -17.14
N PRO A 41 5.89 -21.97 -17.63
CA PRO A 41 6.68 -22.97 -16.92
C PRO A 41 7.46 -22.38 -15.73
N LEU A 42 7.81 -21.09 -15.78
CA LEU A 42 8.64 -20.45 -14.77
C LEU A 42 7.79 -19.79 -13.67
N PHE A 43 8.16 -20.00 -12.41
CA PHE A 43 7.58 -19.28 -11.27
C PHE A 43 8.52 -18.19 -10.76
N LEU A 44 7.94 -17.12 -10.25
CA LEU A 44 8.62 -15.99 -9.64
C LEU A 44 8.61 -16.13 -8.12
N SER A 45 9.76 -16.08 -7.45
CA SER A 45 9.80 -16.00 -5.98
C SER A 45 9.93 -14.54 -5.56
N LEU A 46 8.92 -14.05 -4.84
CA LEU A 46 8.88 -12.68 -4.35
C LEU A 46 10.09 -12.34 -3.48
N HIS A 47 10.51 -13.30 -2.65
CA HIS A 47 11.67 -13.14 -1.78
C HIS A 47 12.98 -12.90 -2.55
N ASN A 48 13.19 -13.61 -3.68
CA ASN A 48 14.39 -13.47 -4.50
C ASN A 48 14.44 -12.12 -5.21
N LEU A 49 13.29 -11.58 -5.62
CA LEU A 49 13.22 -10.27 -6.23
C LEU A 49 13.53 -9.17 -5.22
N CYS A 50 12.97 -9.29 -4.02
CA CYS A 50 13.24 -8.35 -2.94
C CYS A 50 14.69 -8.40 -2.48
N ALA A 51 15.32 -9.59 -2.49
CA ALA A 51 16.75 -9.74 -2.22
C ALA A 51 17.61 -8.99 -3.25
N THR A 52 17.22 -9.02 -4.54
CA THR A 52 17.92 -8.31 -5.62
C THR A 52 17.78 -6.79 -5.47
N LEU A 53 16.59 -6.30 -5.12
CA LEU A 53 16.29 -4.86 -5.00
C LEU A 53 16.57 -4.26 -3.61
N LYS A 54 16.93 -5.09 -2.63
CA LYS A 54 17.11 -4.70 -1.23
C LYS A 54 15.91 -3.92 -0.67
N CYS A 55 14.70 -4.37 -0.99
CA CYS A 55 13.46 -3.76 -0.53
C CYS A 55 12.70 -4.66 0.44
N THR A 56 11.72 -4.11 1.15
CA THR A 56 10.80 -4.91 1.96
C THR A 56 9.89 -5.74 1.06
N SER A 57 9.64 -6.99 1.43
CA SER A 57 8.77 -7.87 0.62
C SER A 57 7.34 -7.32 0.59
N PRO A 58 6.75 -7.10 -0.60
CA PRO A 58 5.33 -6.82 -0.66
C PRO A 58 4.52 -8.04 -0.19
N SER A 59 3.26 -7.83 0.15
CA SER A 59 2.33 -8.94 0.31
C SER A 59 1.98 -9.52 -1.06
N ALA A 60 1.86 -10.85 -1.16
CA ALA A 60 1.45 -11.52 -2.39
C ALA A 60 0.08 -11.03 -2.91
N VAL A 61 -0.79 -10.51 -2.04
CA VAL A 61 -2.09 -9.93 -2.45
C VAL A 61 -1.88 -8.63 -3.22
N ILE A 62 -1.05 -7.72 -2.69
CA ILE A 62 -0.75 -6.42 -3.31
C ILE A 62 -0.04 -6.60 -4.65
N PHE A 63 0.89 -7.55 -4.71
CA PHE A 63 1.60 -7.84 -5.95
C PHE A 63 0.67 -8.45 -7.01
N ARG A 64 -0.20 -9.39 -6.62
CA ARG A 64 -1.22 -9.95 -7.53
C ARG A 64 -2.19 -8.90 -8.02
N SER A 65 -2.66 -7.99 -7.15
CA SER A 65 -3.55 -6.91 -7.57
C SER A 65 -2.88 -5.97 -8.56
N ALA A 66 -1.58 -5.67 -8.38
CA ALA A 66 -0.84 -4.84 -9.32
C ALA A 66 -0.75 -5.50 -10.70
N MET A 67 -0.54 -6.83 -10.77
CA MET A 67 -0.49 -7.54 -12.05
C MET A 67 -1.86 -7.65 -12.73
N ILE A 68 -2.94 -7.89 -11.97
CA ILE A 68 -4.31 -7.88 -12.51
C ILE A 68 -4.65 -6.49 -13.05
N ASN A 69 -4.29 -5.42 -12.34
CA ASN A 69 -4.49 -4.05 -12.80
C ASN A 69 -3.65 -3.70 -14.04
N ALA A 70 -2.48 -4.33 -14.20
CA ALA A 70 -1.67 -4.24 -15.41
C ALA A 70 -2.20 -5.11 -16.57
N GLY A 71 -3.30 -5.84 -16.37
CA GLY A 71 -3.93 -6.68 -17.40
C GLY A 71 -3.34 -8.08 -17.53
N TYR A 72 -2.51 -8.52 -16.58
CA TYR A 72 -1.88 -9.85 -16.60
C TYR A 72 -2.58 -10.83 -15.65
N ARG A 73 -2.63 -12.09 -16.05
CA ARG A 73 -3.12 -13.18 -15.19
C ARG A 73 -2.03 -13.55 -14.20
N SER A 74 -2.44 -13.88 -12.98
CA SER A 74 -1.53 -14.34 -11.92
C SER A 74 -2.15 -15.53 -11.19
N SER A 75 -1.33 -16.53 -10.88
CA SER A 75 -1.71 -17.71 -10.12
C SER A 75 -0.64 -18.03 -9.08
N GLY A 76 -1.05 -18.63 -7.95
CA GLY A 76 -0.10 -19.16 -6.98
C GLY A 76 0.53 -20.45 -7.51
N THR A 77 1.71 -20.81 -7.02
CA THR A 77 2.32 -22.10 -7.34
C THR A 77 2.22 -23.08 -6.18
N HIS A 78 2.01 -24.35 -6.50
CA HIS A 78 2.03 -25.43 -5.50
C HIS A 78 3.45 -25.72 -4.98
N MET A 79 4.50 -25.38 -5.74
CA MET A 79 5.90 -25.64 -5.39
C MET A 79 6.44 -24.72 -4.29
N ASN A 80 5.89 -23.52 -4.17
CA ASN A 80 6.32 -22.52 -3.21
C ASN A 80 5.13 -21.63 -2.80
N PRO A 81 4.76 -21.55 -1.51
CA PRO A 81 3.66 -20.71 -1.05
C PRO A 81 3.88 -19.20 -1.32
N LEU A 82 5.14 -18.76 -1.45
CA LEU A 82 5.50 -17.38 -1.80
C LEU A 82 5.80 -17.20 -3.29
N GLY A 83 5.70 -18.27 -4.06
CA GLY A 83 5.91 -18.26 -5.50
C GLY A 83 4.65 -17.84 -6.25
N LEU A 84 4.84 -17.13 -7.35
CA LEU A 84 3.76 -16.66 -8.20
C LEU A 84 4.09 -16.94 -9.66
N LYS A 85 3.12 -17.47 -10.39
CA LYS A 85 3.18 -17.60 -11.85
C LYS A 85 2.37 -16.50 -12.50
N SER A 86 2.90 -15.91 -13.55
CA SER A 86 2.21 -14.87 -14.32
C SER A 86 2.67 -14.87 -15.77
N ASP A 87 1.76 -14.49 -16.66
CA ASP A 87 2.01 -14.27 -18.08
C ASP A 87 2.81 -12.98 -18.36
N ALA A 88 3.10 -12.17 -17.34
CA ALA A 88 3.81 -10.91 -17.50
C ALA A 88 5.27 -11.11 -17.95
N PRO A 89 5.77 -10.34 -18.92
CA PRO A 89 7.18 -10.34 -19.26
C PRO A 89 8.02 -9.80 -18.09
N MET A 90 9.30 -10.19 -18.06
CA MET A 90 10.20 -9.85 -16.97
C MET A 90 10.35 -8.33 -16.77
N ASP A 91 10.30 -7.54 -17.84
CA ASP A 91 10.38 -6.07 -17.76
C ASP A 91 9.25 -5.47 -16.91
N VAL A 92 8.01 -5.91 -17.14
CA VAL A 92 6.83 -5.45 -16.39
C VAL A 92 6.93 -5.86 -14.92
N ILE A 93 7.38 -7.09 -14.65
CA ILE A 93 7.59 -7.58 -13.29
C ILE A 93 8.59 -6.69 -12.54
N TRP A 94 9.71 -6.34 -13.18
CA TRP A 94 10.71 -5.45 -12.59
C TRP A 94 10.22 -4.01 -12.44
N ASP A 95 9.42 -3.49 -13.37
CA ASP A 95 8.81 -2.15 -13.26
C ASP A 95 7.89 -2.06 -12.03
N ILE A 96 7.02 -3.05 -11.84
CA ILE A 96 6.13 -3.12 -10.66
C ILE A 96 6.96 -3.15 -9.37
N MET A 97 8.04 -3.94 -9.35
CA MET A 97 8.92 -4.01 -8.18
C MET A 97 9.75 -2.76 -7.94
N ARG A 98 10.17 -2.05 -8.99
CA ARG A 98 10.86 -0.75 -8.88
C ARG A 98 9.93 0.30 -8.30
N CYS A 99 8.67 0.35 -8.76
CA CYS A 99 7.64 1.20 -8.18
C CYS A 99 7.42 0.88 -6.70
N TRP A 100 7.34 -0.40 -6.33
CA TRP A 100 7.23 -0.82 -4.94
C TRP A 100 8.44 -0.41 -4.09
N ALA A 101 9.66 -0.64 -4.58
CA ALA A 101 10.89 -0.26 -3.87
C ALA A 101 10.95 1.26 -3.63
N ASN A 102 10.55 2.07 -4.62
CA ASN A 102 10.46 3.52 -4.45
C ASN A 102 9.40 3.90 -3.40
N PHE A 103 8.21 3.32 -3.49
CA PHE A 103 7.14 3.54 -2.52
C PHE A 103 7.57 3.17 -1.10
N ALA A 104 8.17 2.00 -0.91
CA ALA A 104 8.66 1.53 0.39
C ALA A 104 9.72 2.47 0.99
N ARG A 105 10.63 3.01 0.16
CA ARG A 105 11.62 4.00 0.59
C ARG A 105 10.96 5.31 1.03
N VAL A 106 10.00 5.81 0.26
CA VAL A 106 9.24 7.02 0.61
C VAL A 106 8.48 6.80 1.92
N VAL A 107 7.77 5.68 2.08
CA VAL A 107 7.04 5.35 3.31
C VAL A 107 7.97 5.19 4.50
N ALA A 108 9.16 4.61 4.32
CA ALA A 108 10.16 4.52 5.39
C ALA A 108 10.69 5.91 5.81
N SER A 109 10.78 6.87 4.88
CA SER A 109 11.17 8.24 5.18
C SER A 109 10.07 9.04 5.90
N LEU A 110 8.80 8.68 5.69
CA LEU A 110 7.67 9.25 6.41
C LEU A 110 7.62 8.67 7.84
N GLY A 111 7.68 9.55 8.84
CA GLY A 111 7.45 9.13 10.23
C GLY A 111 6.07 8.48 10.37
N LYS A 112 5.93 7.49 11.28
CA LYS A 112 4.68 6.71 11.49
C LYS A 112 3.42 7.60 11.66
N ALA A 113 3.58 8.77 12.27
CA ALA A 113 2.51 9.77 12.41
C ALA A 113 2.09 10.40 11.07
N GLN A 114 3.07 10.73 10.21
CA GLN A 114 2.83 11.30 8.88
C GLN A 114 2.15 10.27 7.95
N ALA A 115 2.58 9.00 8.01
CA ALA A 115 1.95 7.92 7.25
C ALA A 115 0.48 7.70 7.66
N LYS A 116 0.16 7.84 8.95
CA LYS A 116 -1.22 7.73 9.46
C LYS A 116 -2.04 9.03 9.30
N LYS A 117 -1.45 10.09 8.73
CA LYS A 117 -2.02 11.45 8.71
C LYS A 117 -2.50 11.92 10.10
N VAL A 118 -1.88 11.40 11.16
CA VAL A 118 -2.16 11.80 12.53
C VAL A 118 -1.16 12.88 12.88
N ALA A 119 -1.66 14.00 13.41
CA ALA A 119 -0.78 15.02 13.97
C ALA A 119 0.16 14.32 14.96
N ARG A 120 1.47 14.41 14.71
CA ARG A 120 2.49 13.73 15.53
C ARG A 120 2.39 14.13 17.01
N PHE A 121 1.77 15.28 17.25
CA PHE A 121 1.42 15.81 18.56
C PHE A 121 -0.09 16.11 18.54
N LEU A 122 -0.79 15.90 19.67
CA LEU A 122 -2.10 16.52 19.86
C LEU A 122 -1.94 18.04 19.63
N PRO A 123 -2.94 18.75 19.07
CA PRO A 123 -2.93 20.21 19.05
C PRO A 123 -2.67 20.66 20.48
N ASN A 124 -1.50 21.27 20.68
CA ASN A 124 -0.98 21.59 21.99
C ASN A 124 -1.99 22.54 22.66
N PRO A 125 -2.63 22.14 23.77
CA PRO A 125 -3.70 22.94 24.37
C PRO A 125 -3.19 24.30 24.86
N GLU A 126 -1.88 24.40 25.17
CA GLU A 126 -1.30 25.57 25.83
C GLU A 126 0.17 25.77 25.44
N ARG A 127 0.56 26.98 25.01
CA ARG A 127 1.85 27.29 24.34
C ARG A 127 3.12 26.97 25.15
N HIS A 128 3.00 26.75 26.45
CA HIS A 128 4.12 26.60 27.38
C HIS A 128 4.44 25.14 27.76
N LEU A 129 3.59 24.18 27.35
CA LEU A 129 3.67 22.78 27.78
C LEU A 129 4.34 21.83 26.74
N GLY A 130 5.02 22.37 25.73
CA GLY A 130 5.68 21.59 24.67
C GLY A 130 7.15 21.95 24.43
N PRO A 131 7.86 21.18 23.56
CA PRO A 131 9.22 21.51 23.14
C PRO A 131 9.29 22.94 22.60
N LYS A 132 10.04 23.81 23.28
CA LYS A 132 10.13 25.24 22.92
C LYS A 132 10.71 25.39 21.51
N LEU A 133 10.17 26.34 20.75
CA LEU A 133 10.83 26.83 19.52
C LEU A 133 12.28 27.19 19.89
N ARG A 134 13.27 26.56 19.24
CA ARG A 134 14.67 26.93 19.45
C ARG A 134 14.81 28.42 19.14
N ALA A 135 15.42 29.16 20.06
CA ALA A 135 15.69 30.58 19.90
C ALA A 135 16.34 30.83 18.53
N GLY A 136 15.65 31.59 17.68
CA GLY A 136 16.03 31.86 16.29
C GLY A 136 15.04 31.37 15.24
N CYS A 137 14.22 30.34 15.54
CA CYS A 137 13.17 29.88 14.63
C CYS A 137 11.81 30.42 15.08
N GLN A 138 11.59 31.72 14.89
CA GLN A 138 10.26 32.30 15.04
C GLN A 138 9.43 31.89 13.82
N ILE A 139 8.26 31.28 14.04
CA ILE A 139 7.24 31.12 12.99
C ILE A 139 6.61 32.49 12.78
N THR A 140 7.41 33.42 12.28
CA THR A 140 6.97 34.75 11.90
C THR A 140 7.26 34.87 10.43
N SER A 141 6.17 34.73 9.68
CA SER A 141 5.81 35.57 8.54
C SER A 141 6.71 35.59 7.30
N LYS A 142 8.00 35.22 7.32
CA LYS A 142 8.87 35.33 6.13
C LYS A 142 8.50 34.35 5.01
N LEU A 143 8.21 33.08 5.35
CA LEU A 143 7.84 32.08 4.35
C LEU A 143 6.42 32.29 3.80
N ILE A 144 5.50 32.78 4.64
CA ILE A 144 4.11 33.08 4.25
C ILE A 144 4.04 34.34 3.38
N ILE A 145 4.80 35.39 3.73
CA ILE A 145 4.89 36.64 2.93
C ILE A 145 5.54 36.37 1.57
N ALA A 146 6.54 35.49 1.49
CA ALA A 146 7.21 35.16 0.24
C ALA A 146 6.35 34.33 -0.74
N LEU A 147 5.37 33.56 -0.23
CA LEU A 147 4.49 32.71 -1.04
C LEU A 147 3.17 33.40 -1.43
N LEU A 148 2.64 34.32 -0.61
CA LEU A 148 1.33 34.96 -0.85
C LEU A 148 1.39 36.49 -1.05
N GLY A 149 2.53 37.13 -0.84
CA GLY A 149 2.62 38.60 -0.84
C GLY A 149 2.01 39.24 0.42
N ILE A 150 2.43 40.48 0.71
CA ILE A 150 2.12 41.23 1.95
C ILE A 150 0.60 41.43 2.16
N GLU A 151 -0.19 41.43 1.09
CA GLU A 151 -1.64 41.69 1.12
C GLU A 151 -2.46 40.60 1.83
N ALA A 152 -2.01 39.33 1.83
CA ALA A 152 -2.77 38.23 2.43
C ALA A 152 -2.77 38.26 3.98
N VAL A 153 -1.82 38.99 4.60
CA VAL A 153 -1.71 39.09 6.06
C VAL A 153 -2.76 40.06 6.64
N ASN A 154 -3.16 41.10 5.89
CA ASN A 154 -4.15 42.07 6.37
C ASN A 154 -5.60 41.55 6.33
N GLY A 155 -5.89 40.50 5.56
CA GLY A 155 -7.24 39.91 5.48
C GLY A 155 -7.68 39.15 6.74
N HIS A 156 -6.74 38.55 7.49
CA HIS A 156 -7.07 37.80 8.71
C HIS A 156 -7.25 38.66 9.96
N MET A 157 -6.77 39.91 9.95
CA MET A 157 -6.93 40.83 11.08
C MET A 157 -8.25 41.61 11.06
N ASN A 158 -8.96 41.66 9.92
CA ASN A 158 -10.21 42.43 9.81
C ASN A 158 -11.48 41.60 9.99
N HIS A 159 -11.43 40.26 10.02
CA HIS A 159 -12.66 39.47 10.23
C HIS A 159 -13.08 39.42 11.72
N GLN A 160 -12.15 39.50 12.67
CA GLN A 160 -12.50 39.54 14.11
C GLN A 160 -13.09 40.88 14.59
N LYS A 161 -13.16 41.92 13.75
CA LYS A 161 -13.73 43.23 14.16
C LYS A 161 -15.15 43.47 13.65
N THR A 162 -15.59 42.81 12.59
CA THR A 162 -16.98 42.96 12.07
C THR A 162 -17.99 42.05 12.77
N GLU A 163 -17.56 40.91 13.30
CA GLU A 163 -18.45 39.94 13.98
C GLU A 163 -18.89 40.39 15.39
N ASN A 164 -18.14 41.32 16.01
CA ASN A 164 -18.44 41.84 17.35
C ASN A 164 -19.23 43.17 17.36
N ALA A 165 -19.60 43.72 16.19
CA ALA A 165 -20.40 44.96 16.10
C ALA A 165 -21.87 44.71 15.78
N GLU A 166 -22.25 43.55 15.24
CA GLU A 166 -23.63 43.21 14.89
C GLU A 166 -24.39 42.49 16.03
N ASN A 167 -23.67 41.88 16.97
CA ASN A 167 -24.26 41.15 18.10
C ASN A 167 -24.58 42.03 19.33
N ALA A 168 -24.47 43.36 19.22
CA ALA A 168 -24.80 44.30 20.30
C ALA A 168 -26.15 45.04 20.10
N ASN A 169 -26.85 44.82 18.98
CA ASN A 169 -28.07 45.56 18.63
C ASN A 169 -29.33 44.68 18.50
N THR A 170 -29.33 43.46 19.04
CA THR A 170 -30.50 42.54 19.04
C THR A 170 -30.80 41.91 20.40
N GLU A 171 -30.42 42.57 21.49
CA GLU A 171 -30.96 42.31 22.83
C GLU A 171 -31.39 43.63 23.48
N SER A 172 -32.58 44.10 23.11
CA SER A 172 -33.41 45.06 23.86
C SER A 172 -34.87 44.84 23.47
#